data_AF-A0AAI8BW70-F1
#
_entry.id   AF-A0AAI8BW70-F1
#
_cell.length_a   1.000
_cell.length_b   1.000
_cell.length_c   1.000
_cell.angle_alpha   90.00
_cell.angle_beta   90.00
_cell.angle_gamma   90.00
#
_symmetry.space_group_name_H-M   'P 1'
#
loop_
_entity.id
_entity.type
_entity.pdbx_description
1 polymer ?
#
loop_
_entity_poly.entity_id
_entity_poly.type
_entity_poly.pdbx_seq_one_letter_code
_entity_poly.pdbx_strand_id
1 'polypeptide(L)'
;MNRIFKTFIYAALGLVMVSCMNDNETSTKTDRSVQYFPNMYRSAGYETYQEAEIFPGNVEAQKPVEGTISRGWMPYDYENNNEGYASAKANLNNPLPYTEANLAKGKELYDIYCAVCHGTSGNGKGILVKNEKILGVPSYDSREITQGSIYHVMYYGINTMGSYASQTSIEERWQIAHHVDALTRDLKGEEKREFVNGDDAGKAPVMEAPADETQQADSNDTDNNSTTTEGE
;
A
#
# COMPACT_ATOMS: atom_id res chain seq x y z
N MET A 1 61.11 47.59 -8.11
CA MET A 1 59.64 47.41 -8.17
C MET A 1 59.07 47.78 -6.80
N ASN A 2 58.53 48.99 -6.69
CA ASN A 2 58.34 49.71 -5.42
C ASN A 2 57.35 49.00 -4.50
N ARG A 3 57.63 48.98 -3.19
CA ARG A 3 56.72 48.43 -2.16
C ARG A 3 55.28 48.94 -2.32
N ILE A 4 55.14 50.21 -2.72
CA ILE A 4 53.87 50.90 -2.98
C ILE A 4 53.10 50.28 -4.16
N PHE A 5 53.80 49.82 -5.19
CA PHE A 5 53.19 49.15 -6.35
C PHE A 5 52.70 47.74 -5.98
N LYS A 6 53.46 47.01 -5.14
CA LYS A 6 53.03 45.70 -4.63
C LYS A 6 51.82 45.81 -3.71
N THR A 7 51.76 46.83 -2.84
CA THR A 7 50.60 47.07 -1.98
C THR A 7 49.35 47.44 -2.80
N PHE A 8 49.51 48.18 -3.90
CA PHE A 8 48.40 48.47 -4.81
C PHE A 8 47.85 47.20 -5.48
N ILE A 9 48.74 46.29 -5.91
CA ILE A 9 48.32 45.02 -6.50
C ILE A 9 47.58 44.16 -5.48
N TYR A 10 48.08 44.05 -4.24
CA TYR A 10 47.39 43.26 -3.21
C TYR A 10 46.05 43.88 -2.80
N ALA A 11 45.95 45.20 -2.74
CA ALA A 11 44.68 45.89 -2.47
C ALA A 11 43.67 45.69 -3.62
N ALA A 12 44.11 45.77 -4.87
CA ALA A 12 43.27 45.49 -6.03
C ALA A 12 42.81 44.03 -6.06
N LEU A 13 43.69 43.08 -5.75
CA LEU A 13 43.36 41.66 -5.70
C LEU A 13 42.36 41.34 -4.56
N GLY A 14 42.53 41.99 -3.40
CA GLY A 14 41.57 41.89 -2.30
C GLY A 14 40.19 42.46 -2.65
N LEU A 15 40.15 43.58 -3.38
CA LEU A 15 38.91 44.22 -3.82
C LEU A 15 38.16 43.37 -4.85
N VAL A 16 38.88 42.69 -5.75
CA VAL A 16 38.29 41.74 -6.71
C VAL A 16 37.73 40.51 -6.00
N MET A 17 38.42 39.97 -4.99
CA MET A 17 37.92 38.83 -4.20
C MET A 17 36.64 39.18 -3.42
N VAL A 18 36.55 40.39 -2.84
CA VAL A 18 35.33 40.87 -2.17
C VAL A 18 34.19 41.12 -3.17
N SER A 19 34.48 41.60 -4.38
CA SER A 19 33.48 41.78 -5.44
C SER A 19 32.89 40.47 -5.97
N CYS A 20 33.62 39.35 -5.85
CA CYS A 20 33.14 38.01 -6.19
C CYS A 20 32.39 37.32 -5.03
N MET A 21 32.47 37.87 -3.81
CA MET A 21 31.64 37.48 -2.67
C MET A 21 30.39 38.37 -2.56
N ASN A 22 29.91 38.91 -3.69
CA ASN A 22 28.54 39.38 -3.73
C ASN A 22 27.68 38.13 -3.75
N ASP A 23 26.96 37.93 -2.66
CA ASP A 23 25.96 36.89 -2.48
C ASP A 23 25.00 36.99 -3.66
N ASN A 24 25.29 36.24 -4.71
CA ASN A 24 24.27 35.81 -5.66
C ASN A 24 23.41 34.77 -4.95
N GLU A 25 22.86 35.14 -3.79
CA GLU A 25 21.46 34.89 -3.57
C GLU A 25 20.75 35.63 -4.72
N THR A 26 20.67 34.95 -5.87
CA THR A 26 19.42 34.95 -6.60
C THR A 26 18.41 34.59 -5.51
N SER A 27 17.80 35.62 -4.90
CA SER A 27 16.68 35.47 -3.99
C SER A 27 15.60 34.82 -4.85
N THR A 28 15.69 33.51 -4.92
CA THR A 28 14.70 32.62 -5.49
C THR A 28 13.56 32.80 -4.52
N LYS A 29 12.72 33.81 -4.78
CA LYS A 29 11.61 34.26 -3.92
C LYS A 29 11.11 33.10 -3.07
N THR A 30 11.58 33.05 -1.82
CA THR A 30 11.19 32.03 -0.85
C THR A 30 9.75 32.26 -0.40
N ASP A 31 9.24 33.47 -0.62
CA ASP A 31 7.88 33.88 -0.32
C ASP A 31 6.97 33.72 -1.53
N ARG A 32 5.73 33.29 -1.24
CA ARG A 32 4.66 33.16 -2.24
C ARG A 32 4.50 34.49 -2.98
N SER A 33 4.37 34.41 -4.30
CA SER A 33 4.17 35.60 -5.14
C SER A 33 2.86 36.32 -4.80
N VAL A 34 2.85 37.64 -4.94
CA VAL A 34 1.67 38.48 -4.74
C VAL A 34 0.54 38.04 -5.67
N GLN A 35 -0.67 37.93 -5.12
CA GLN A 35 -1.87 37.55 -5.87
C GLN A 35 -2.72 38.80 -6.12
N TYR A 36 -3.11 39.03 -7.37
CA TYR A 36 -4.05 40.09 -7.75
C TYR A 36 -5.47 39.51 -7.77
N PHE A 37 -6.38 40.09 -6.99
CA PHE A 37 -7.78 39.65 -6.79
C PHE A 37 -7.98 38.16 -6.40
N PRO A 38 -7.51 37.71 -5.23
CA PRO A 38 -7.62 36.31 -4.79
C PRO A 38 -9.01 35.94 -4.19
N ASN A 39 -10.09 36.54 -4.67
CA ASN A 39 -11.41 36.46 -4.02
C ASN A 39 -11.98 35.03 -3.92
N MET A 40 -11.55 34.12 -4.81
CA MET A 40 -11.98 32.71 -4.84
C MET A 40 -10.79 31.74 -5.01
N TYR A 41 -9.58 32.17 -4.65
CA TYR A 41 -8.37 31.33 -4.81
C TYR A 41 -8.24 30.27 -3.71
N ARG A 42 -8.95 30.47 -2.60
CA ARG A 42 -9.04 29.53 -1.50
C ARG A 42 -10.48 29.07 -1.40
N SER A 43 -10.67 27.78 -1.25
CA SER A 43 -11.98 27.20 -1.00
C SER A 43 -12.54 27.73 0.33
N ALA A 44 -13.83 28.04 0.33
CA ALA A 44 -14.57 28.24 1.58
C ALA A 44 -14.89 26.89 2.24
N GLY A 45 -15.01 25.83 1.41
CA GLY A 45 -15.13 24.46 1.85
C GLY A 45 -13.79 23.87 2.26
N TYR A 46 -13.90 22.83 3.08
CA TYR A 46 -12.84 21.96 3.53
C TYR A 46 -12.32 21.08 2.37
N GLU A 47 -11.00 20.91 2.28
CA GLU A 47 -10.31 20.14 1.25
C GLU A 47 -9.55 18.97 1.90
N THR A 48 -9.54 17.81 1.25
CA THR A 48 -9.10 16.52 1.85
C THR A 48 -7.82 16.55 2.70
N TYR A 49 -6.81 17.34 2.33
CA TYR A 49 -5.52 17.44 3.05
C TYR A 49 -5.24 18.85 3.59
N GLN A 50 -6.26 19.68 3.76
CA GLN A 50 -6.14 21.02 4.32
C GLN A 50 -6.01 20.96 5.85
N GLU A 51 -5.30 21.96 6.38
CA GLU A 51 -5.24 22.19 7.82
C GLU A 51 -6.58 22.75 8.33
N ALA A 52 -7.09 22.16 9.40
CA ALA A 52 -8.37 22.54 9.98
C ALA A 52 -8.27 22.62 11.50
N GLU A 53 -8.19 23.84 12.04
CA GLU A 53 -8.00 24.13 13.47
C GLU A 53 -9.12 23.58 14.38
N ILE A 54 -10.30 23.29 13.81
CA ILE A 54 -11.44 22.74 14.56
C ILE A 54 -11.23 21.27 14.96
N PHE A 55 -10.37 20.53 14.26
CA PHE A 55 -10.19 19.11 14.48
C PHE A 55 -8.94 18.78 15.29
N PRO A 56 -8.97 17.68 16.08
CA PRO A 56 -7.78 17.20 16.78
C PRO A 56 -6.62 16.97 15.81
N GLY A 57 -5.46 17.54 16.14
CA GLY A 57 -4.25 17.43 15.32
C GLY A 57 -4.23 18.35 14.09
N ASN A 58 -5.18 19.28 13.94
CA ASN A 58 -5.30 20.21 12.82
C ASN A 58 -5.44 19.55 11.45
N VAL A 59 -5.88 18.28 11.39
CA VAL A 59 -6.06 17.53 10.14
C VAL A 59 -7.54 17.43 9.82
N GLU A 60 -7.94 17.77 8.60
CA GLU A 60 -9.33 17.64 8.16
C GLU A 60 -9.76 16.17 7.97
N ALA A 61 -8.89 15.34 7.39
CA ALA A 61 -9.12 13.91 7.18
C ALA A 61 -9.09 13.11 8.49
N GLN A 62 -10.21 13.16 9.23
CA GLN A 62 -10.41 12.39 10.45
C GLN A 62 -10.61 10.91 10.15
N LYS A 63 -10.25 10.06 11.12
CA LYS A 63 -10.47 8.62 11.00
C LYS A 63 -11.98 8.30 11.11
N PRO A 64 -12.49 7.34 10.32
CA PRO A 64 -13.84 6.84 10.52
C PRO A 64 -13.97 6.14 11.89
N VAL A 65 -15.21 5.99 12.36
CA VAL A 65 -15.48 5.24 13.58
C VAL A 65 -15.14 3.76 13.35
N GLU A 66 -14.57 3.13 14.38
CA GLU A 66 -14.18 1.72 14.34
C GLU A 66 -15.37 0.81 14.01
N GLY A 67 -15.16 -0.20 13.17
CA GLY A 67 -16.20 -1.15 12.75
C GLY A 67 -17.17 -0.63 11.68
N THR A 68 -17.00 0.59 11.17
CA THR A 68 -17.81 1.09 10.06
C THR A 68 -17.40 0.46 8.73
N ILE A 69 -18.39 0.07 7.93
CA ILE A 69 -18.20 -0.53 6.60
C ILE A 69 -18.85 0.38 5.55
N SER A 70 -18.07 0.82 4.56
CA SER A 70 -18.58 1.65 3.47
C SER A 70 -19.31 0.80 2.43
N ARG A 71 -20.28 1.41 1.75
CA ARG A 71 -21.04 0.70 0.70
C ARG A 71 -20.12 0.33 -0.46
N GLY A 72 -20.16 -0.94 -0.87
CA GLY A 72 -19.36 -1.46 -1.98
C GLY A 72 -17.95 -1.92 -1.59
N TRP A 73 -17.60 -1.90 -0.30
CA TRP A 73 -16.38 -2.48 0.22
C TRP A 73 -16.70 -3.48 1.32
N MET A 74 -15.98 -4.60 1.34
CA MET A 74 -16.07 -5.61 2.39
C MET A 74 -14.71 -5.75 3.07
N PRO A 75 -14.67 -5.83 4.42
CA PRO A 75 -13.47 -6.16 5.15
C PRO A 75 -12.89 -7.50 4.69
N TYR A 76 -11.58 -7.65 4.87
CA TYR A 76 -10.90 -8.92 4.64
C TYR A 76 -11.22 -9.92 5.75
N ASP A 77 -11.60 -11.14 5.39
CA ASP A 77 -12.17 -12.13 6.32
C ASP A 77 -11.15 -12.84 7.22
N TYR A 78 -9.86 -12.75 6.90
CA TYR A 78 -8.82 -13.47 7.65
C TYR A 78 -8.14 -12.53 8.64
N GLU A 79 -7.96 -13.00 9.88
CA GLU A 79 -7.30 -12.22 10.93
C GLU A 79 -5.77 -12.14 10.75
N ASN A 80 -5.15 -11.12 11.34
CA ASN A 80 -3.70 -10.94 11.35
C ASN A 80 -3.03 -11.77 12.46
N ASN A 81 -3.10 -13.08 12.34
CA ASN A 81 -2.41 -14.04 13.20
C ASN A 81 -1.89 -15.23 12.36
N ASN A 82 -1.15 -16.14 13.01
CA ASN A 82 -0.52 -17.26 12.30
C ASN A 82 -1.56 -18.23 11.74
N GLU A 83 -2.66 -18.42 12.45
CA GLU A 83 -3.80 -19.25 12.06
C GLU A 83 -4.50 -18.67 10.83
N GLY A 84 -4.74 -17.35 10.82
CA GLY A 84 -5.32 -16.59 9.72
C GLY A 84 -4.42 -16.62 8.48
N TYR A 85 -3.11 -16.46 8.66
CA TYR A 85 -2.14 -16.63 7.57
C TYR A 85 -2.17 -18.06 6.99
N ALA A 86 -2.18 -19.09 7.84
CA ALA A 86 -2.24 -20.49 7.40
C ALA A 86 -3.56 -20.79 6.67
N SER A 87 -4.68 -20.29 7.17
CA SER A 87 -6.00 -20.43 6.55
C SER A 87 -6.06 -19.71 5.20
N ALA A 88 -5.54 -18.48 5.10
CA ALA A 88 -5.46 -17.76 3.83
C ALA A 88 -4.53 -18.49 2.83
N LYS A 89 -3.40 -19.01 3.29
CA LYS A 89 -2.50 -19.79 2.43
C LYS A 89 -3.20 -21.02 1.83
N ALA A 90 -4.08 -21.68 2.58
CA ALA A 90 -4.76 -22.91 2.19
C ALA A 90 -6.04 -22.68 1.36
N ASN A 91 -6.88 -21.73 1.76
CA ASN A 91 -8.25 -21.61 1.28
C ASN A 91 -8.48 -20.40 0.36
N LEU A 92 -7.62 -19.37 0.45
CA LEU A 92 -7.83 -18.14 -0.30
C LEU A 92 -7.26 -18.26 -1.72
N ASN A 93 -8.15 -18.15 -2.70
CA ASN A 93 -7.83 -18.22 -4.12
C ASN A 93 -8.09 -16.88 -4.79
N ASN A 94 -7.34 -16.62 -5.86
CA ASN A 94 -7.49 -15.40 -6.63
C ASN A 94 -8.76 -15.46 -7.48
N PRO A 95 -9.71 -14.53 -7.29
CA PRO A 95 -10.94 -14.50 -8.07
C PRO A 95 -10.73 -13.93 -9.47
N LEU A 96 -9.58 -13.32 -9.77
CA LEU A 96 -9.34 -12.76 -11.11
C LEU A 96 -8.86 -13.85 -12.08
N PRO A 97 -9.40 -13.91 -13.31
CA PRO A 97 -8.92 -14.83 -14.32
C PRO A 97 -7.46 -14.53 -14.68
N TYR A 98 -6.68 -15.58 -14.93
CA TYR A 98 -5.29 -15.45 -15.34
C TYR A 98 -5.21 -15.08 -16.82
N THR A 99 -5.29 -13.78 -17.11
CA THR A 99 -5.24 -13.20 -18.46
C THR A 99 -3.94 -12.40 -18.65
N GLU A 100 -3.56 -12.18 -19.91
CA GLU A 100 -2.39 -11.35 -20.23
C GLU A 100 -2.54 -9.92 -19.68
N ALA A 101 -3.74 -9.35 -19.76
CA ALA A 101 -4.03 -8.01 -19.23
C ALA A 101 -3.83 -7.92 -17.71
N ASN A 102 -4.34 -8.89 -16.95
CA ASN A 102 -4.18 -8.92 -15.49
C ASN A 102 -2.71 -9.13 -15.10
N LEU A 103 -1.99 -10.00 -15.81
CA LEU A 103 -0.57 -10.23 -15.56
C LEU A 103 0.27 -8.99 -15.88
N ALA A 104 0.00 -8.33 -17.01
CA ALA A 104 0.69 -7.10 -17.42
C ALA A 104 0.45 -5.98 -16.41
N LYS A 105 -0.80 -5.80 -15.96
CA LYS A 105 -1.11 -4.80 -14.94
C LYS A 105 -0.44 -5.11 -13.60
N GLY A 106 -0.46 -6.37 -13.20
CA GLY A 106 0.25 -6.85 -12.01
C GLY A 106 1.76 -6.57 -12.06
N LYS A 107 2.37 -6.72 -13.23
CA LYS A 107 3.79 -6.39 -13.44
C LYS A 107 4.07 -4.90 -13.24
N GLU A 108 3.26 -4.01 -13.83
CA GLU A 108 3.42 -2.56 -13.66
C GLU A 108 3.39 -2.16 -12.19
N LEU A 109 2.40 -2.68 -11.47
CA LEU A 109 2.21 -2.39 -10.05
C LEU A 109 3.35 -2.99 -9.19
N TYR A 110 3.79 -4.20 -9.51
CA TYR A 110 4.93 -4.83 -8.86
C TYR A 110 6.21 -4.01 -9.03
N ASP A 111 6.46 -3.49 -10.24
CA ASP A 111 7.62 -2.66 -10.52
C ASP A 111 7.61 -1.34 -9.71
N ILE A 112 6.41 -0.80 -9.43
CA ILE A 112 6.22 0.41 -8.61
C ILE A 112 6.43 0.12 -7.12
N TYR A 113 5.74 -0.90 -6.58
CA TYR A 113 5.62 -1.08 -5.12
C TYR A 113 6.58 -2.13 -4.55
N CYS A 114 6.93 -3.16 -5.31
CA CYS A 114 7.55 -4.38 -4.77
C CYS A 114 9.01 -4.56 -5.22
N ALA A 115 9.31 -4.25 -6.49
CA ALA A 115 10.62 -4.49 -7.10
C ALA A 115 11.77 -3.70 -6.42
N VAL A 116 11.46 -2.58 -5.76
CA VAL A 116 12.41 -1.77 -4.99
C VAL A 116 13.13 -2.62 -3.93
N CYS A 117 12.42 -3.55 -3.29
CA CYS A 117 12.95 -4.45 -2.27
C CYS A 117 13.20 -5.86 -2.81
N HIS A 118 12.24 -6.44 -3.54
CA HIS A 118 12.30 -7.83 -4.00
C HIS A 118 13.06 -8.03 -5.32
N GLY A 119 13.37 -6.95 -6.04
CA GLY A 119 13.97 -7.00 -7.37
C GLY A 119 12.95 -7.32 -8.46
N THR A 120 13.24 -6.92 -9.70
CA THR A 120 12.35 -7.16 -10.85
C THR A 120 12.13 -8.64 -11.16
N SER A 121 13.06 -9.50 -10.76
CA SER A 121 12.96 -10.95 -10.94
C SER A 121 12.49 -11.69 -9.68
N GLY A 122 12.10 -10.99 -8.61
CA GLY A 122 11.65 -11.61 -7.35
C GLY A 122 12.72 -12.36 -6.56
N ASN A 123 14.00 -12.15 -6.87
CA ASN A 123 15.12 -12.88 -6.27
C ASN A 123 15.65 -12.27 -4.95
N GLY A 124 14.93 -11.30 -4.40
CA GLY A 124 15.33 -10.58 -3.18
C GLY A 124 16.49 -9.61 -3.39
N LYS A 125 16.89 -9.30 -4.63
CA LYS A 125 18.00 -8.39 -4.95
C LYS A 125 17.52 -7.04 -5.49
N GLY A 126 16.54 -6.43 -4.80
CA GLY A 126 16.09 -5.07 -5.09
C GLY A 126 17.17 -4.01 -4.87
N ILE A 127 16.91 -2.78 -5.33
CA ILE A 127 17.88 -1.68 -5.23
C ILE A 127 18.24 -1.35 -3.77
N LEU A 128 17.29 -1.46 -2.84
CA LEU A 128 17.57 -1.21 -1.42
C LEU A 128 18.45 -2.29 -0.78
N VAL A 129 18.34 -3.54 -1.25
CA VAL A 129 19.19 -4.65 -0.81
C VAL A 129 20.59 -4.51 -1.38
N LYS A 130 20.70 -4.17 -2.67
CA LYS A 130 22.00 -3.91 -3.33
C LYS A 130 22.76 -2.75 -2.71
N ASN A 131 22.04 -1.74 -2.21
CA ASN A 131 22.61 -0.59 -1.52
C ASN A 131 22.74 -0.80 0.00
N GLU A 132 22.51 -2.01 0.49
CA GLU A 132 22.65 -2.41 1.90
C GLU A 132 21.81 -1.56 2.88
N LYS A 133 20.70 -0.98 2.40
CA LYS A 133 19.76 -0.22 3.25
C LYS A 133 18.80 -1.11 4.00
N ILE A 134 18.48 -2.26 3.40
CA ILE A 134 17.73 -3.34 4.03
C ILE A 134 18.45 -4.66 3.73
N LEU A 135 18.37 -5.61 4.64
CA LEU A 135 19.00 -6.93 4.51
C LEU A 135 17.95 -8.03 4.69
N GLY A 136 18.24 -9.22 4.17
CA GLY A 136 17.43 -10.42 4.45
C GLY A 136 16.09 -10.50 3.71
N VAL A 137 15.94 -9.83 2.56
CA VAL A 137 14.76 -10.02 1.68
C VAL A 137 14.87 -11.39 1.01
N PRO A 138 13.90 -12.31 1.24
CA PRO A 138 13.96 -13.64 0.65
C PRO A 138 13.65 -13.62 -0.84
N SER A 139 14.25 -14.55 -1.57
CA SER A 139 13.84 -14.89 -2.94
C SER A 139 12.54 -15.71 -2.92
N TYR A 140 11.68 -15.59 -3.93
CA TYR A 140 10.37 -16.26 -3.92
C TYR A 140 10.44 -17.79 -4.04
N ASP A 141 11.51 -18.34 -4.61
CA ASP A 141 11.77 -19.79 -4.65
C ASP A 141 12.22 -20.37 -3.29
N SER A 142 12.65 -19.53 -2.34
CA SER A 142 13.14 -20.00 -1.02
C SER A 142 12.07 -20.60 -0.12
N ARG A 143 10.79 -20.43 -0.47
CA ARG A 143 9.65 -20.86 0.35
C ARG A 143 8.43 -21.14 -0.53
N GLU A 144 7.54 -21.99 -0.04
CA GLU A 144 6.26 -22.20 -0.69
C GLU A 144 5.29 -21.07 -0.37
N ILE A 145 4.90 -20.34 -1.42
CA ILE A 145 3.85 -19.32 -1.39
C ILE A 145 2.73 -19.69 -2.34
N THR A 146 1.51 -19.33 -1.96
CA THR A 146 0.28 -19.41 -2.76
C THR A 146 -0.24 -18.00 -3.02
N GLN A 147 -1.11 -17.83 -4.02
CA GLN A 147 -1.71 -16.52 -4.31
C GLN A 147 -2.47 -15.94 -3.09
N GLY A 148 -3.14 -16.79 -2.30
CA GLY A 148 -3.76 -16.38 -1.03
C GLY A 148 -2.76 -15.87 0.01
N SER A 149 -1.62 -16.56 0.19
CA SER A 149 -0.57 -16.11 1.11
C SER A 149 0.08 -14.80 0.68
N ILE A 150 0.24 -14.59 -0.64
CA ILE A 150 0.77 -13.34 -1.20
C ILE A 150 -0.17 -12.18 -0.87
N TYR A 151 -1.48 -12.36 -1.14
CA TYR A 151 -2.49 -11.36 -0.83
C TYR A 151 -2.55 -11.00 0.66
N HIS A 152 -2.49 -12.01 1.54
CA HIS A 152 -2.49 -11.81 2.99
C HIS A 152 -1.29 -10.96 3.45
N VAL A 153 -0.09 -11.28 2.96
CA VAL A 153 1.13 -10.53 3.27
C VAL A 153 1.07 -9.11 2.71
N MET A 154 0.47 -8.89 1.54
CA MET A 154 0.27 -7.54 1.03
C MET A 154 -0.72 -6.74 1.87
N TYR A 155 -1.74 -7.40 2.44
CA TYR A 155 -2.76 -6.74 3.25
C TYR A 155 -2.27 -6.36 4.65
N TYR A 156 -1.62 -7.27 5.37
CA TYR A 156 -1.17 -7.01 6.75
C TYR A 156 0.32 -6.68 6.88
N GLY A 157 1.14 -7.11 5.92
CA GLY A 157 2.59 -7.15 6.07
C GLY A 157 3.06 -8.42 6.76
N ILE A 158 4.37 -8.62 6.81
CA ILE A 158 5.00 -9.69 7.60
C ILE A 158 6.39 -9.24 8.05
N ASN A 159 6.67 -9.40 9.34
CA ASN A 159 7.92 -8.96 9.97
C ASN A 159 8.26 -7.50 9.66
N THR A 160 9.26 -7.26 8.80
CA THR A 160 9.76 -5.94 8.41
C THR A 160 9.05 -5.37 7.18
N MET A 161 8.23 -6.16 6.49
CA MET A 161 7.40 -5.70 5.37
C MET A 161 6.09 -5.14 5.92
N GLY A 162 5.83 -3.85 5.69
CA GLY A 162 4.57 -3.20 6.07
C GLY A 162 3.39 -3.57 5.17
N SER A 163 2.21 -3.09 5.55
CA SER A 163 0.97 -3.23 4.76
C SER A 163 0.98 -2.34 3.52
N TYR A 164 0.45 -2.87 2.41
CA TYR A 164 0.17 -2.15 1.16
C TYR A 164 -1.32 -1.93 0.92
N ALA A 165 -2.19 -2.28 1.88
CA ALA A 165 -3.65 -2.20 1.73
C ALA A 165 -4.17 -0.78 1.48
N SER A 166 -3.47 0.25 1.97
CA SER A 166 -3.83 1.66 1.76
C SER A 166 -3.36 2.21 0.40
N GLN A 167 -2.42 1.54 -0.26
CA GLN A 167 -1.80 1.96 -1.51
C GLN A 167 -2.35 1.21 -2.72
N THR A 168 -2.99 0.06 -2.49
CA THR A 168 -3.45 -0.86 -3.54
C THR A 168 -4.89 -1.28 -3.30
N SER A 169 -5.69 -1.25 -4.37
CA SER A 169 -7.06 -1.77 -4.37
C SER A 169 -7.09 -3.29 -4.24
N ILE A 170 -8.27 -3.86 -3.98
CA ILE A 170 -8.47 -5.31 -3.90
C ILE A 170 -8.07 -6.00 -5.20
N GLU A 171 -8.46 -5.43 -6.34
CA GLU A 171 -8.17 -5.97 -7.68
C GLU A 171 -6.67 -5.91 -7.98
N GLU A 172 -6.02 -4.78 -7.71
CA GLU A 172 -4.58 -4.58 -7.93
C GLU A 172 -3.75 -5.56 -7.10
N ARG A 173 -4.15 -5.87 -5.87
CA ARG A 173 -3.48 -6.89 -5.05
C ARG A 173 -3.54 -8.27 -5.67
N TRP A 174 -4.66 -8.63 -6.28
CA TRP A 174 -4.81 -9.90 -6.99
C TRP A 174 -4.02 -9.94 -8.30
N GLN A 175 -3.92 -8.83 -9.01
CA GLN A 175 -3.07 -8.72 -10.20
C GLN A 175 -1.58 -8.85 -9.84
N ILE A 176 -1.13 -8.19 -8.76
CA ILE A 176 0.23 -8.35 -8.23
C ILE A 176 0.47 -9.80 -7.81
N ALA A 177 -0.50 -10.46 -7.16
CA ALA A 177 -0.38 -11.86 -6.78
C ALA A 177 -0.18 -12.79 -8.00
N HIS A 178 -0.87 -12.55 -9.13
CA HIS A 178 -0.62 -13.26 -10.39
C HIS A 178 0.82 -13.07 -10.89
N HIS A 179 1.35 -11.85 -10.79
CA HIS A 179 2.71 -11.57 -11.24
C HIS A 179 3.77 -12.22 -10.33
N VAL A 180 3.59 -12.14 -9.00
CA VAL A 180 4.50 -12.78 -8.04
C VAL A 180 4.49 -14.30 -8.20
N ASP A 181 3.32 -14.90 -8.43
CA ASP A 181 3.19 -16.33 -8.74
C ASP A 181 3.97 -16.70 -10.02
N ALA A 182 3.83 -15.91 -11.10
CA ALA A 182 4.61 -16.10 -12.32
C ALA A 182 6.13 -16.01 -12.09
N LEU A 183 6.60 -15.01 -11.33
CA LEU A 183 8.01 -14.89 -10.96
C LEU A 183 8.50 -16.09 -10.13
N THR A 184 7.65 -16.60 -9.24
CA THR A 184 7.96 -17.78 -8.42
C THR A 184 8.15 -19.03 -9.28
N ARG A 185 7.27 -19.23 -10.27
CA ARG A 185 7.38 -20.34 -11.25
C ARG A 185 8.65 -20.21 -12.08
N ASP A 186 8.94 -19.01 -12.58
CA ASP A 186 10.15 -18.74 -13.37
C ASP A 186 11.43 -19.03 -12.56
N LEU A 187 11.46 -18.68 -11.27
CA LEU A 187 12.61 -18.97 -10.38
C LEU A 187 12.75 -20.47 -10.07
N LYS A 188 11.63 -21.19 -9.94
CA LYS A 188 11.62 -22.65 -9.72
C LYS A 188 11.88 -23.46 -11.00
N GLY A 189 11.90 -22.81 -12.16
CA GLY A 189 12.02 -23.49 -13.47
C GLY A 189 10.77 -24.29 -13.84
N GLU A 190 9.60 -23.88 -13.33
CA GLU A 190 8.32 -24.49 -13.68
C GLU A 190 7.78 -23.91 -14.99
N GLU A 191 6.96 -24.69 -15.71
CA GLU A 191 6.32 -24.26 -16.96
C GLU A 191 5.45 -23.00 -16.74
N LYS A 192 5.35 -22.14 -17.76
CA LYS A 192 4.47 -20.96 -17.65
C LYS A 192 3.02 -21.38 -17.63
N ARG A 193 2.22 -20.72 -16.79
CA ARG A 193 0.77 -20.96 -16.75
C ARG A 193 0.14 -20.46 -18.05
N GLU A 194 -0.74 -21.27 -18.63
CA GLU A 194 -1.49 -20.86 -19.83
C GLU A 194 -2.52 -19.79 -19.46
N PHE A 195 -2.67 -18.79 -20.35
CA PHE A 195 -3.67 -17.76 -20.18
C PHE A 195 -5.07 -18.30 -20.46
N VAL A 196 -6.03 -17.86 -19.64
CA VAL A 196 -7.45 -18.16 -19.85
C VAL A 196 -8.00 -17.18 -20.89
N ASN A 197 -8.63 -17.70 -21.94
CA ASN A 197 -9.26 -16.88 -22.98
C ASN A 197 -10.56 -16.24 -22.46
N GLY A 198 -10.95 -15.10 -23.04
CA GLY A 198 -12.01 -14.22 -22.55
C GLY A 198 -13.39 -14.87 -22.36
N ASP A 199 -13.64 -16.01 -23.00
CA ASP A 199 -14.91 -16.73 -22.94
C ASP A 199 -15.11 -17.48 -21.60
N ASP A 200 -14.01 -17.81 -20.91
CA ASP A 200 -14.00 -18.43 -19.57
C ASP A 200 -13.70 -17.43 -18.44
N ALA A 201 -13.33 -16.20 -18.78
CA ALA A 201 -12.96 -15.14 -17.84
C ALA A 201 -14.14 -14.65 -16.97
N GLY A 202 -15.38 -14.85 -17.43
CA GLY A 202 -16.61 -14.53 -16.69
C GLY A 202 -17.06 -15.62 -15.70
N LYS A 203 -16.31 -16.72 -15.57
CA LYS A 203 -16.65 -17.89 -14.74
C LYS A 203 -15.79 -18.02 -13.48
N ALA A 204 -15.09 -16.96 -13.09
CA ALA A 204 -14.57 -16.91 -11.73
C ALA A 204 -15.76 -17.00 -10.75
N PRO A 205 -15.70 -17.81 -9.69
CA PRO A 205 -16.72 -17.77 -8.68
C PRO A 205 -16.66 -16.38 -8.07
N VAL A 206 -17.67 -15.56 -8.37
CA VAL A 206 -18.04 -14.49 -7.46
C VAL A 206 -18.21 -15.20 -6.13
N MET A 207 -17.36 -14.87 -5.16
CA MET A 207 -17.58 -15.33 -3.79
C MET A 207 -18.91 -14.72 -3.37
N GLU A 208 -19.97 -15.48 -3.59
CA GLU A 208 -21.26 -15.22 -2.99
C GLU A 208 -21.00 -15.27 -1.49
N ALA A 209 -21.30 -14.15 -0.82
CA ALA A 209 -21.19 -14.05 0.62
C ALA A 209 -21.84 -15.31 1.22
N PRO A 210 -21.18 -16.01 2.15
CA PRO A 210 -21.73 -17.25 2.69
C PRO A 210 -23.14 -16.96 3.21
N ALA A 211 -24.10 -17.69 2.64
CA ALA A 211 -25.47 -17.66 3.10
C ALA A 211 -25.49 -17.97 4.60
N ASP A 212 -26.20 -17.14 5.34
CA ASP A 212 -26.50 -17.33 6.75
C ASP A 212 -27.16 -18.69 6.96
N GLU A 213 -26.39 -19.64 7.47
CA GLU A 213 -26.90 -20.91 8.00
C GLU A 213 -26.73 -20.91 9.52
N THR A 214 -27.50 -20.06 10.20
CA THR A 214 -27.87 -20.30 11.60
C THR A 214 -29.37 -20.54 11.73
N GLN A 215 -29.71 -21.81 11.52
CA GLN A 215 -30.63 -22.61 12.33
C GLN A 215 -31.99 -21.96 12.68
N GLN A 216 -32.94 -22.30 11.81
CA GLN A 216 -34.29 -22.74 12.13
C GLN A 216 -34.47 -23.13 13.61
N ALA A 217 -35.06 -22.22 14.40
CA ALA A 217 -35.63 -22.53 15.69
C ALA A 217 -36.93 -23.30 15.47
N ASP A 218 -36.83 -24.63 15.44
CA ASP A 218 -37.99 -25.50 15.53
C ASP A 218 -38.66 -25.31 16.89
N SER A 219 -39.93 -24.94 16.82
CA SER A 219 -40.89 -25.01 17.90
C SER A 219 -40.93 -26.42 18.48
N ASN A 220 -40.53 -26.60 19.74
CA ASN A 220 -41.01 -27.72 20.55
C ASN A 220 -41.54 -27.19 21.87
N ASP A 221 -42.84 -26.97 21.81
CA ASP A 221 -43.79 -26.98 22.90
C ASP A 221 -43.55 -28.22 23.78
N THR A 222 -43.21 -28.01 25.05
CA THR A 222 -43.39 -29.03 26.08
C THR A 222 -43.83 -28.35 27.36
N ASP A 223 -45.15 -28.43 27.57
CA ASP A 223 -45.80 -28.34 28.87
C ASP A 223 -44.99 -29.06 29.95
N ASN A 224 -44.73 -28.38 31.07
CA ASN A 224 -44.77 -29.00 32.38
C ASN A 224 -45.02 -27.97 33.48
N ASN A 225 -46.28 -27.98 33.92
CA ASN A 225 -46.78 -27.42 35.15
C ASN A 225 -46.08 -28.03 36.39
N SER A 226 -45.54 -27.19 37.27
CA SER A 226 -45.57 -27.46 38.71
C SER A 226 -45.68 -26.16 39.49
N THR A 227 -46.77 -26.10 40.24
CA THR A 227 -47.16 -25.12 41.26
C THR A 227 -46.23 -25.19 42.50
N THR A 228 -46.43 -24.23 43.41
CA THR A 228 -45.99 -24.09 44.82
C THR A 228 -44.69 -23.28 45.01
N THR A 229 -44.52 -22.34 45.95
CA THR A 229 -45.36 -21.66 46.97
C THR A 229 -44.46 -20.58 47.60
N GLU A 230 -45.05 -19.43 47.98
CA GLU A 230 -44.77 -18.57 49.17
C GLU A 230 -43.35 -18.12 49.55
N GLY A 231 -43.25 -16.83 49.91
CA GLY A 231 -42.45 -16.40 51.07
C GLY A 231 -41.54 -15.21 50.87
N GLU A 232 -42.03 -14.04 51.33
CA GLU A 232 -41.35 -12.78 51.73
C GLU A 232 -40.61 -11.92 50.68
#